data_AF-A0A3B8Z658-F1
#
_entry.id   AF-A0A3B8Z658-F1
#
_cell.length_a   1.000
_cell.length_b   1.000
_cell.length_c   1.000
_cell.angle_alpha   90.00
_cell.angle_beta   90.00
_cell.angle_gamma   90.00
#
_symmetry.space_group_name_H-M   'P 1'
#
loop_
_entity.id
_entity.type
_entity.pdbx_description
1 polymer ?
#
loop_
_entity_poly.entity_id
_entity_poly.type
_entity_poly.pdbx_seq_one_letter_code
_entity_poly.pdbx_strand_id
1 'polypeptide(L)' 'FSVFRCRGIMNCVAVCPKGLNPTRAIGHIRGMLISRKS' A
#
# COMPACT_ATOMS: atom_id res chain seq x y z
N PHE A 1 -7.99 7.88 7.16
CA PHE A 1 -7.87 8.34 5.76
C PHE A 1 -6.45 8.25 5.18
N SER A 2 -5.40 8.15 6.01
CA SER A 2 -3.98 8.16 5.62
C SER A 2 -3.58 7.14 4.54
N VAL A 3 -4.11 5.91 4.60
CA VAL A 3 -3.81 4.83 3.64
C VAL A 3 -4.36 5.10 2.23
N PHE A 4 -5.48 5.84 2.13
CA PHE A 4 -6.12 6.16 0.84
C PHE A 4 -5.39 7.26 0.05
N ARG A 5 -4.32 7.86 0.62
CA ARG A 5 -3.45 8.81 -0.09
C ARG A 5 -2.50 8.12 -1.07
N CYS A 6 -2.28 6.81 -0.92
CA CYS A 6 -1.48 6.05 -1.87
C CYS A 6 -2.23 5.91 -3.21
N ARG A 7 -1.64 6.42 -4.29
CA ARG A 7 -2.21 6.38 -5.66
C ARG A 7 -1.62 5.27 -6.53
N GLY A 8 -0.77 4.40 -5.99
CA GLY A 8 -0.17 3.31 -6.76
C GLY A 8 0.90 3.73 -7.77
N ILE A 9 1.58 4.86 -7.54
CA ILE A 9 2.68 5.37 -8.40
C ILE A 9 3.92 4.44 -8.34
N MET A 10 4.03 3.61 -7.30
CA MET A 10 5.10 2.61 -7.11
C MET A 10 6.53 3.14 -6.96
N ASN A 11 6.76 4.45 -6.88
CA ASN A 11 8.09 5.02 -6.59
C ASN A 11 8.74 4.42 -5.33
N CYS A 12 7.95 4.14 -4.30
CA CYS A 12 8.42 3.51 -3.07
C CYS A 12 9.03 2.10 -3.26
N VAL A 13 8.64 1.38 -4.31
CA VAL A 13 9.20 0.06 -4.66
C VAL A 13 10.54 0.25 -5.37
N ALA A 14 10.61 1.17 -6.32
CA ALA A 14 11.80 1.43 -7.14
C ALA A 14 12.98 1.95 -6.32
N VAL A 15 12.74 2.78 -5.30
CA VAL A 15 13.83 3.35 -4.46
C VAL A 15 14.26 2.43 -3.32
N CYS A 16 13.58 1.31 -3.08
CA CYS A 16 13.79 0.56 -1.86
C CYS A 16 15.12 -0.19 -1.89
N PRO A 17 16.11 0.16 -1.05
CA PRO A 17 17.42 -0.50 -1.05
C PRO A 17 17.35 -1.95 -0.52
N LYS A 18 16.22 -2.33 0.09
CA LYS A 18 15.96 -3.67 0.62
C LYS A 18 15.11 -4.54 -0.32
N GLY A 19 14.77 -4.05 -1.51
CA GLY A 19 13.93 -4.77 -2.47
C GLY A 19 12.51 -5.08 -1.96
N LEU A 20 12.02 -4.33 -0.97
CA LEU A 20 10.68 -4.51 -0.44
C LEU A 20 9.65 -3.89 -1.39
N ASN A 21 8.41 -4.37 -1.32
CA ASN A 21 7.30 -3.81 -2.08
C ASN A 21 6.23 -3.20 -1.15
N PRO A 22 6.35 -1.90 -0.80
CA PRO A 22 5.37 -1.21 0.04
C PRO A 22 3.98 -1.14 -0.60
N THR A 23 3.90 -1.05 -1.92
CA THR A 23 2.61 -0.99 -2.65
C THR A 23 1.77 -2.23 -2.40
N ARG A 24 2.40 -3.42 -2.40
CA ARG A 24 1.72 -4.68 -2.08
C ARG A 24 1.15 -4.68 -0.66
N ALA A 25 1.94 -4.27 0.33
CA ALA A 25 1.50 -4.19 1.72
C ALA A 25 0.33 -3.21 1.90
N ILE A 26 0.39 -2.03 1.27
CA ILE A 26 -0.70 -1.04 1.28
C ILE A 26 -1.98 -1.62 0.67
N GLY A 27 -1.88 -2.40 -0.41
CA GLY A 27 -3.01 -3.10 -1.02
C GLY A 27 -3.70 -4.07 -0.06
N HIS A 28 -2.92 -4.90 0.65
CA HIS A 28 -3.45 -5.80 1.67
C HIS A 28 -4.18 -5.04 2.79
N ILE A 29 -3.57 -3.97 3.31
CA ILE A 29 -4.18 -3.15 4.36
C ILE A 29 -5.49 -2.51 3.87
N ARG A 30 -5.52 -2.01 2.62
CA ARG A 30 -6.74 -1.44 2.04
C ARG A 30 -7.86 -2.48 1.93
N GLY A 31 -7.54 -3.70 1.50
CA GLY A 31 -8.48 -4.82 1.47
C GLY A 31 -9.04 -5.15 2.85
N MET A 32 -8.17 -5.25 3.87
CA MET A 32 -8.59 -5.45 5.26
C MET A 32 -9.49 -4.33 5.77
N LEU A 33 -9.19 -3.06 5.47
CA LEU A 33 -9.99 -1.92 5.89
C LEU A 33 -11.38 -1.87 5.22
N ILE A 34 -11.47 -2.33 3.97
CA ILE A 34 -12.75 -2.46 3.25
C ILE A 34 -13.56 -3.59 3.89
N SER A 35 -12.96 -4.76 4.07
CA SER A 35 -13.60 -5.93 4.70
C SER A 35 -14.00 -5.69 6.16
N ARG A 36 -13.34 -4.77 6.88
CA ARG A 36 -13.71 -4.41 8.26
C ARG A 36 -14.89 -3.44 8.35
N LYS A 37 -15.21 -2.74 7.26
CA LYS A 37 -16.29 -1.74 7.19
C LYS A 37 -17.60 -2.31 6.63
N SER A 38 -17.62 -3.59 6.27
CA SER A 38 -18.81 -4.35 5.85
C SER A 38 -19.47 -5.05 7.03
#